data_AF-A0A0D2NR30-F1
#
_entry.id   AF-A0A0D2NR30-F1
#
_cell.length_a   1.000
_cell.length_b   1.000
_cell.length_c   1.000
_cell.angle_alpha   90.00
_cell.angle_beta   90.00
_cell.angle_gamma   90.00
#
_symmetry.space_group_name_H-M   'P 1'
#
loop_
_entity.id
_entity.type
_entity.pdbx_description
1 polymer ?
#
loop_
_entity_poly.entity_id
_entity_poly.type
_entity_poly.pdbx_seq_one_letter_code
_entity_poly.pdbx_strand_id
1 'polypeptide(L)'
;MRGICKQLIGKIKRDAIAVSLTKGMRVRTDGPQLISQMVSKYLNIDCSVLMGANIAKDIGAEQARRRGVLSEAVIGFASLENALVLKKLFQTKYFRISLLPDVAGAEMCGTLKNIVALAAGFVDGLGLGPNSKATIMRQGLIEMRAFSKALYPTIRDETFFEPCGMADLIATCYGGRNRLVAEAFTKAAMAGAPKSFDALEAELLNGQKLQGVLTSNEVQEILKARDWEADYPLFTTVNRIVSGAVPPSAVTDFMTVGSEPQEGPAVDANGIPVAPAKKRTPPLLSST
;
A
#
# COMPACT_ATOMS: atom_id res chain seq x y z
N MET A 1 2.50 0.30 16.59
CA MET A 1 1.55 1.27 17.21
C MET A 1 0.86 0.74 18.47
N ARG A 2 0.11 -0.38 18.44
CA ARG A 2 -0.65 -0.90 19.60
C ARG A 2 0.13 -0.92 20.92
N GLY A 3 1.36 -1.42 20.91
CA GLY A 3 2.23 -1.47 22.08
C GLY A 3 2.51 -0.09 22.67
N ILE A 4 2.76 0.90 21.81
CA ILE A 4 2.96 2.31 22.20
C ILE A 4 1.69 2.88 22.82
N CYS A 5 0.53 2.72 22.17
CA CYS A 5 -0.74 3.19 22.73
C CYS A 5 -1.02 2.61 24.12
N LYS A 6 -0.76 1.30 24.33
CA LYS A 6 -0.91 0.66 25.64
C LYS A 6 -0.02 1.29 26.72
N GLN A 7 1.21 1.66 26.38
CA GLN A 7 2.14 2.27 27.35
C GLN A 7 1.74 3.70 27.75
N LEU A 8 0.94 4.37 26.92
CA LEU A 8 0.50 5.75 27.10
C LEU A 8 -0.87 5.88 27.78
N ILE A 9 -1.59 4.78 28.01
CA ILE A 9 -2.90 4.80 28.71
C ILE A 9 -2.76 5.47 30.08
N GLY A 10 -3.63 6.44 30.36
CA GLY A 10 -3.64 7.19 31.62
C GLY A 10 -2.52 8.23 31.77
N LYS A 11 -1.66 8.41 30.75
CA LYS A 11 -0.51 9.34 30.78
C LYS A 11 -0.65 10.53 29.83
N ILE A 12 -1.75 10.61 29.10
CA ILE A 12 -2.05 11.68 28.13
C ILE A 12 -3.20 12.52 28.66
N LYS A 13 -3.09 13.85 28.53
CA LYS A 13 -4.17 14.76 28.90
C LYS A 13 -5.40 14.53 28.00
N ARG A 14 -6.59 14.75 28.54
CA ARG A 14 -7.85 14.51 27.80
C ARG A 14 -8.06 15.46 26.61
N ASP A 15 -7.47 16.65 26.67
CA ASP A 15 -7.50 17.69 25.65
C ASP A 15 -6.29 17.64 24.70
N ALA A 16 -5.47 16.58 24.78
CA ALA A 16 -4.34 16.43 23.87
C ALA A 16 -4.80 16.23 22.43
N ILE A 17 -4.16 16.94 21.50
CA ILE A 17 -4.39 16.81 20.06
C ILE A 17 -3.41 15.78 19.50
N ALA A 18 -3.92 14.70 18.90
CA ALA A 18 -3.08 13.71 18.22
C ALA A 18 -3.12 13.87 16.69
N VAL A 19 -1.99 13.59 16.05
CA VAL A 19 -1.89 13.41 14.60
C VAL A 19 -1.06 12.18 14.27
N SER A 20 -1.55 11.32 13.38
CA SER A 20 -0.81 10.17 12.88
C SER A 20 -0.20 10.45 11.50
N LEU A 21 1.09 10.22 11.37
CA LEU A 21 1.83 10.19 10.09
C LEU A 21 2.15 8.74 9.67
N THR A 22 1.69 7.76 10.45
CA THR A 22 1.96 6.35 10.18
C THR A 22 1.06 5.89 9.05
N LYS A 23 1.66 5.39 7.96
CA LYS A 23 0.95 4.77 6.83
C LYS A 23 0.90 3.26 7.08
N GLY A 24 -0.30 2.68 7.01
CA GLY A 24 -0.52 1.28 7.35
C GLY A 24 -1.87 1.11 8.03
N MET A 25 -2.36 -0.12 8.04
CA MET A 25 -3.51 -0.52 8.84
C MET A 25 -3.14 -1.74 9.66
N ARG A 26 -4.05 -2.16 10.53
CA ARG A 26 -3.95 -3.46 11.18
C ARG A 26 -5.16 -4.28 10.79
N VAL A 27 -4.94 -5.45 10.22
CA VAL A 27 -6.02 -6.40 9.96
C VAL A 27 -6.47 -7.03 11.26
N ARG A 28 -7.78 -7.17 11.39
CA ARG A 28 -8.41 -7.93 12.46
C ARG A 28 -9.57 -8.72 11.86
N THR A 29 -9.96 -9.76 12.56
CA THR A 29 -11.14 -10.56 12.21
C THR A 29 -12.43 -9.74 12.16
N ASP A 30 -12.53 -8.64 12.92
CA ASP A 30 -13.65 -7.69 12.91
C ASP A 30 -13.51 -6.58 11.84
N GLY A 31 -12.46 -6.61 11.01
CA GLY A 31 -12.18 -5.65 9.95
C GLY A 31 -10.88 -4.87 10.13
N PRO A 32 -10.42 -4.16 9.09
CA PRO A 32 -9.23 -3.33 9.18
C PRO A 32 -9.41 -2.22 10.21
N GLN A 33 -8.36 -1.99 10.98
CA GLN A 33 -8.28 -0.89 11.93
C GLN A 33 -7.18 0.07 11.52
N LEU A 34 -7.57 1.31 11.27
CA LEU A 34 -6.67 2.41 10.99
C LEU A 34 -5.84 2.81 12.21
N ILE A 35 -4.71 3.47 12.00
CA ILE A 35 -3.85 3.93 13.08
C ILE A 35 -4.53 5.06 13.86
N SER A 36 -5.18 6.00 13.17
CA SER A 36 -5.99 7.04 13.82
C SER A 36 -7.05 6.45 14.75
N GLN A 37 -7.81 5.46 14.27
CA GLN A 37 -8.80 4.72 15.06
C GLN A 37 -8.19 3.99 16.25
N MET A 38 -6.98 3.44 16.08
CA MET A 38 -6.25 2.81 17.18
C MET A 38 -5.87 3.82 18.25
N VAL A 39 -5.35 4.99 17.86
CA VAL A 39 -5.00 6.07 18.79
C VAL A 39 -6.24 6.54 19.53
N SER A 40 -7.32 6.87 18.83
CA SER A 40 -8.57 7.34 19.45
C SER A 40 -9.18 6.30 20.38
N LYS A 41 -9.21 5.02 20.00
CA LYS A 41 -9.75 3.95 20.84
C LYS A 41 -8.94 3.72 22.12
N TYR A 42 -7.61 3.72 22.05
CA TYR A 42 -6.78 3.39 23.21
C TYR A 42 -6.52 4.59 24.12
N LEU A 43 -6.43 5.80 23.56
CA LEU A 43 -6.06 7.00 24.32
C LEU A 43 -7.23 7.94 24.61
N ASN A 44 -8.41 7.69 24.03
CA ASN A 44 -9.62 8.48 24.20
C ASN A 44 -9.41 9.97 23.86
N ILE A 45 -8.76 10.23 22.73
CA ILE A 45 -8.49 11.57 22.17
C ILE A 45 -8.77 11.58 20.67
N ASP A 46 -9.08 12.75 20.13
CA ASP A 46 -9.19 12.96 18.68
C ASP A 46 -7.83 12.75 18.01
N CYS A 47 -7.83 12.05 16.87
CA CYS A 47 -6.62 11.78 16.10
C CYS A 47 -6.82 12.13 14.63
N SER A 48 -6.22 13.26 14.24
CA SER A 48 -6.07 13.63 12.83
C SER A 48 -4.99 12.78 12.15
N VAL A 49 -4.89 12.89 10.83
CA VAL A 49 -3.83 12.23 10.03
C VAL A 49 -3.12 13.24 9.15
N LEU A 50 -1.82 13.07 8.92
CA LEU A 50 -1.08 13.85 7.92
C LEU A 50 -0.58 12.90 6.83
N MET A 51 -1.12 13.07 5.62
CA MET A 51 -0.91 12.18 4.48
C MET A 51 -0.58 12.99 3.23
N GLY A 52 0.35 12.52 2.40
CA GLY A 52 0.81 13.27 1.24
C GLY A 52 2.04 12.65 0.59
N ALA A 53 2.39 13.20 -0.58
CA ALA A 53 3.56 12.86 -1.38
C ALA A 53 4.86 13.33 -0.71
N ASN A 54 5.20 12.65 0.39
CA ASN A 54 6.19 13.15 1.34
C ASN A 54 7.46 12.30 1.36
N ILE A 55 8.21 12.25 0.25
CA ILE A 55 9.51 11.55 0.23
C ILE A 55 10.44 12.26 1.21
N ALA A 56 10.72 11.62 2.35
CA ALA A 56 11.38 12.24 3.49
C ALA A 56 12.74 12.87 3.16
N LYS A 57 13.48 12.28 2.21
CA LYS A 57 14.78 12.79 1.77
C LYS A 57 14.66 14.18 1.12
N ASP A 58 13.61 14.39 0.33
CA ASP A 58 13.43 15.62 -0.46
C ASP A 58 12.88 16.79 0.38
N ILE A 59 12.16 16.48 1.46
CA ILE A 59 11.52 17.47 2.35
C ILE A 59 12.42 17.88 3.51
N GLY A 60 13.58 17.23 3.70
CA GLY A 60 14.57 17.65 4.69
C GLY A 60 14.94 19.13 4.50
N ALA A 61 14.85 19.93 5.57
CA ALA A 61 14.86 21.40 5.51
C ALA A 61 16.03 22.00 4.69
N GLU A 62 17.20 21.36 4.72
CA GLU A 62 18.37 21.77 3.94
C GLU A 62 18.23 21.46 2.45
N GLN A 63 17.66 20.31 2.07
CA GLN A 63 17.43 19.93 0.68
C GLN A 63 16.30 20.74 0.06
N ALA A 64 15.19 20.91 0.79
CA ALA A 64 14.06 21.71 0.32
C ALA A 64 14.46 23.16 0.04
N ARG A 65 15.26 23.76 0.94
CA ARG A 65 15.78 25.13 0.78
C ARG A 65 16.79 25.25 -0.37
N ARG A 66 17.67 24.25 -0.56
CA ARG A 66 18.71 24.29 -1.61
C ARG A 66 18.18 24.02 -3.02
N ARG A 67 17.15 23.18 -3.16
CA ARG A 67 16.65 22.71 -4.46
C ARG A 67 15.33 23.34 -4.88
N GLY A 68 14.72 24.18 -4.03
CA GLY A 68 13.40 24.75 -4.31
C GLY A 68 12.30 23.70 -4.37
N VAL A 69 12.44 22.60 -3.61
CA VAL A 69 11.43 21.52 -3.57
C VAL A 69 10.14 22.09 -3.00
N LEU A 70 9.04 21.85 -3.70
CA LEU A 70 7.69 22.11 -3.22
C LEU A 70 7.01 20.76 -2.98
N SER A 71 6.38 20.61 -1.81
CA SER A 71 5.60 19.43 -1.46
C SER A 71 4.29 19.83 -0.78
N GLU A 72 3.31 18.94 -0.91
CA GLU A 72 1.96 19.15 -0.42
C GLU A 72 1.49 17.93 0.36
N ALA A 73 0.74 18.17 1.42
CA ALA A 73 0.08 17.14 2.20
C ALA A 73 -1.29 17.62 2.65
N VAL A 74 -2.14 16.67 3.02
CA VAL A 74 -3.40 16.96 3.70
C VAL A 74 -3.29 16.65 5.17
N ILE A 75 -4.03 17.40 5.97
CA ILE A 75 -4.45 16.99 7.30
C ILE A 75 -5.88 16.48 7.19
N GLY A 76 -6.05 15.16 7.32
CA GLY A 76 -7.36 14.53 7.49
C GLY A 76 -7.83 14.76 8.92
N PHE A 77 -9.02 15.33 9.14
CA PHE A 77 -9.48 15.71 10.47
C PHE A 77 -10.95 15.37 10.74
N ALA A 78 -11.28 15.21 12.03
CA ALA A 78 -12.65 15.20 12.54
C ALA A 78 -13.01 16.54 13.24
N SER A 79 -12.07 17.14 13.96
CA SER A 79 -12.21 18.49 14.55
C SER A 79 -11.47 19.54 13.71
N LEU A 80 -12.21 20.51 13.16
CA LEU A 80 -11.62 21.63 12.42
C LEU A 80 -10.74 22.50 13.31
N GLU A 81 -11.10 22.67 14.58
CA GLU A 81 -10.30 23.42 15.56
C GLU A 81 -8.90 22.81 15.73
N ASN A 82 -8.84 21.49 15.93
CA ASN A 82 -7.58 20.75 16.02
C ASN A 82 -6.79 20.85 14.70
N ALA A 83 -7.49 20.73 13.57
CA ALA A 83 -6.87 20.78 12.25
C ALA A 83 -6.19 22.13 11.97
N LEU A 84 -6.77 23.25 12.44
CA LEU A 84 -6.17 24.58 12.31
C LEU A 84 -4.88 24.72 13.13
N VAL A 85 -4.85 24.16 14.35
CA VAL A 85 -3.64 24.10 15.18
C VAL A 85 -2.55 23.28 14.46
N LEU A 86 -2.91 22.10 13.97
CA LEU A 86 -1.97 21.22 13.27
C LEU A 86 -1.48 21.83 11.94
N LYS A 87 -2.34 22.51 11.18
CA LYS A 87 -1.93 23.22 9.97
C LYS A 87 -0.92 24.31 10.27
N LYS A 88 -1.12 25.09 11.34
CA LYS A 88 -0.13 26.09 11.78
C LYS A 88 1.20 25.44 12.20
N LEU A 89 1.15 24.26 12.80
CA LEU A 89 2.34 23.52 13.23
C LEU A 89 3.16 22.96 12.06
N PHE A 90 2.51 22.36 11.05
CA PHE A 90 3.21 21.66 9.96
C PHE A 90 3.46 22.51 8.71
N GLN A 91 2.64 23.53 8.44
CA GLN A 91 2.78 24.30 7.21
C GLN A 91 4.06 25.14 7.20
N THR A 92 4.79 25.06 6.10
CA THR A 92 5.98 25.88 5.84
C THR A 92 5.89 26.54 4.47
N LYS A 93 6.90 27.34 4.09
CA LYS A 93 6.98 27.96 2.76
C LYS A 93 7.10 26.95 1.61
N TYR A 94 7.62 25.76 1.89
CA TYR A 94 7.88 24.70 0.91
C TYR A 94 7.06 23.43 1.15
N PHE A 95 6.29 23.39 2.24
CA PHE A 95 5.40 22.30 2.59
C PHE A 95 3.99 22.82 2.87
N ARG A 96 3.13 22.73 1.86
CA ARG A 96 1.77 23.28 1.90
C ARG A 96 0.81 22.25 2.49
N ILE A 97 -0.08 22.72 3.35
CA ILE A 97 -1.07 21.87 4.02
C ILE A 97 -2.48 22.23 3.59
N SER A 98 -3.19 21.27 2.99
CA SER A 98 -4.64 21.33 2.77
C SER A 98 -5.39 20.66 3.93
N LEU A 99 -6.58 21.16 4.26
CA LEU A 99 -7.43 20.56 5.30
C LEU A 99 -8.49 19.70 4.63
N LEU A 100 -8.61 18.46 5.08
CA LEU A 100 -9.54 17.49 4.50
C LEU A 100 -10.45 16.89 5.59
N PRO A 101 -11.78 17.10 5.54
CA PRO A 101 -12.71 16.46 6.49
C PRO A 101 -12.98 14.99 6.09
N ASP A 102 -11.93 14.20 5.93
CA ASP A 102 -11.98 12.77 5.59
C ASP A 102 -10.71 12.05 6.10
N VAL A 103 -10.71 11.72 7.39
CA VAL A 103 -9.59 11.01 8.06
C VAL A 103 -9.36 9.64 7.44
N ALA A 104 -10.43 8.86 7.29
CA ALA A 104 -10.35 7.49 6.79
C ALA A 104 -9.88 7.45 5.33
N GLY A 105 -10.40 8.33 4.47
CA GLY A 105 -9.98 8.43 3.08
C GLY A 105 -8.49 8.76 2.94
N ALA A 106 -8.01 9.77 3.67
CA ALA A 106 -6.60 10.15 3.62
C ALA A 106 -5.66 9.02 4.06
N GLU A 107 -6.01 8.33 5.14
CA GLU A 107 -5.19 7.27 5.72
C GLU A 107 -5.21 5.98 4.89
N MET A 108 -6.38 5.62 4.33
CA MET A 108 -6.50 4.49 3.41
C MET A 108 -5.68 4.73 2.14
N CYS A 109 -5.72 5.94 1.57
CA CYS A 109 -4.89 6.28 0.41
C CYS A 109 -3.41 6.05 0.69
N GLY A 110 -2.89 6.60 1.80
CA GLY A 110 -1.50 6.47 2.20
C GLY A 110 -1.06 5.03 2.45
N THR A 111 -1.99 4.18 2.88
CA THR A 111 -1.78 2.76 3.15
C THR A 111 -1.72 1.95 1.85
N LEU A 112 -2.79 2.00 1.05
CA LEU A 112 -2.99 1.13 -0.11
C LEU A 112 -2.05 1.44 -1.28
N LYS A 113 -1.62 2.70 -1.44
CA LYS A 113 -0.70 3.10 -2.53
C LYS A 113 0.61 2.31 -2.56
N ASN A 114 1.04 1.74 -1.43
CA ASN A 114 2.26 0.93 -1.37
C ASN A 114 2.11 -0.41 -2.11
N ILE A 115 0.90 -0.98 -2.21
CA ILE A 115 0.63 -2.17 -3.01
C ILE A 115 0.80 -1.83 -4.50
N VAL A 116 0.20 -0.72 -4.93
CA VAL A 116 0.32 -0.26 -6.33
C VAL A 116 1.78 0.08 -6.69
N ALA A 117 2.55 0.60 -5.74
CA ALA A 117 3.97 0.85 -5.94
C ALA A 117 4.80 -0.44 -6.14
N LEU A 118 4.40 -1.58 -5.53
CA LEU A 118 5.02 -2.88 -5.85
C LEU A 118 4.72 -3.26 -7.30
N ALA A 119 3.46 -3.16 -7.74
CA ALA A 119 3.08 -3.44 -9.12
C ALA A 119 3.85 -2.56 -10.12
N ALA A 120 4.00 -1.27 -9.83
CA ALA A 120 4.80 -0.35 -10.65
C ALA A 120 6.28 -0.77 -10.70
N GLY A 121 6.83 -1.29 -9.60
CA GLY A 121 8.17 -1.86 -9.58
C GLY A 121 8.31 -3.16 -10.39
N PHE A 122 7.29 -4.02 -10.39
CA PHE A 122 7.28 -5.21 -11.25
C PHE A 122 7.32 -4.81 -12.73
N VAL A 123 6.53 -3.82 -13.12
CA VAL A 123 6.55 -3.25 -14.49
C VAL A 123 7.93 -2.69 -14.85
N ASP A 124 8.58 -1.98 -13.94
CA ASP A 124 9.94 -1.45 -14.16
C ASP A 124 10.97 -2.57 -14.33
N GLY A 125 10.88 -3.61 -13.50
CA GLY A 125 11.82 -4.73 -13.58
C GLY A 125 11.65 -5.58 -14.82
N LEU A 126 10.45 -5.61 -15.40
CA LEU A 126 10.15 -6.22 -16.71
C LEU A 126 10.53 -5.31 -17.90
N GLY A 127 10.86 -4.04 -17.67
CA GLY A 127 11.24 -3.10 -18.73
C GLY A 127 10.10 -2.66 -19.65
N LEU A 128 8.84 -2.69 -19.19
CA LEU A 128 7.64 -2.48 -20.04
C LEU A 128 7.34 -1.00 -20.34
N GLY A 129 8.04 -0.06 -19.72
CA GLY A 129 7.96 1.36 -20.02
C GLY A 129 6.73 2.10 -19.44
N PRO A 130 6.55 3.37 -19.83
CA PRO A 130 5.66 4.31 -19.15
C PRO A 130 4.17 3.98 -19.33
N ASN A 131 3.76 3.44 -20.48
CA ASN A 131 2.34 3.14 -20.73
C ASN A 131 1.82 2.03 -19.82
N SER A 132 2.58 0.94 -19.68
CA SER A 132 2.24 -0.15 -18.75
C SER A 132 2.20 0.33 -17.30
N LYS A 133 3.15 1.19 -16.91
CA LYS A 133 3.15 1.78 -15.56
C LYS A 133 1.91 2.66 -15.34
N ALA A 134 1.53 3.48 -16.31
CA ALA A 134 0.32 4.30 -16.25
C ALA A 134 -0.95 3.44 -16.10
N THR A 135 -1.06 2.34 -16.84
CA THR A 135 -2.15 1.37 -16.71
C THR A 135 -2.25 0.81 -15.30
N ILE A 136 -1.12 0.38 -14.72
CA ILE A 136 -1.06 -0.11 -13.34
C ILE A 136 -1.46 0.97 -12.32
N MET A 137 -0.95 2.20 -12.46
CA MET A 137 -1.30 3.29 -11.54
C MET A 137 -2.79 3.64 -11.63
N ARG A 138 -3.36 3.70 -12.84
CA ARG A 138 -4.78 3.97 -13.07
C ARG A 138 -5.65 2.89 -12.42
N GLN A 139 -5.36 1.61 -12.70
CA GLN A 139 -6.10 0.50 -12.11
C GLN A 139 -5.95 0.46 -10.59
N GLY A 140 -4.73 0.67 -10.09
CA GLY A 140 -4.46 0.73 -8.66
C GLY A 140 -5.26 1.83 -7.96
N LEU A 141 -5.40 3.01 -8.57
CA LEU A 141 -6.23 4.09 -8.02
C LEU A 141 -7.73 3.70 -7.95
N ILE A 142 -8.23 2.98 -8.95
CA ILE A 142 -9.62 2.46 -8.95
C ILE A 142 -9.83 1.48 -7.81
N GLU A 143 -8.93 0.51 -7.65
CA GLU A 143 -9.01 -0.49 -6.58
C GLU A 143 -8.81 0.15 -5.20
N MET A 144 -7.90 1.12 -5.06
CA MET A 144 -7.76 1.92 -3.84
C MET A 144 -9.07 2.58 -3.45
N ARG A 145 -9.76 3.21 -4.42
CA ARG A 145 -11.06 3.86 -4.21
C ARG A 145 -12.13 2.86 -3.83
N ALA A 146 -12.31 1.80 -4.62
CA ALA A 146 -13.32 0.78 -4.38
C ALA A 146 -13.15 0.12 -2.99
N PHE A 147 -11.92 -0.27 -2.66
CA PHE A 147 -11.61 -0.96 -1.41
C PHE A 147 -11.88 -0.07 -0.19
N SER A 148 -11.44 1.19 -0.29
CA SER A 148 -11.67 2.17 0.76
C SER A 148 -13.16 2.39 1.03
N LYS A 149 -13.98 2.56 -0.02
CA LYS A 149 -15.42 2.79 0.12
C LYS A 149 -16.18 1.53 0.56
N ALA A 150 -15.71 0.34 0.19
CA ALA A 150 -16.29 -0.91 0.65
C ALA A 150 -16.09 -1.15 2.15
N LEU A 151 -15.04 -0.57 2.73
CA LEU A 151 -14.76 -0.62 4.18
C LEU A 151 -15.34 0.58 4.93
N TYR A 152 -15.31 1.76 4.32
CA TYR A 152 -15.76 3.02 4.90
C TYR A 152 -16.61 3.79 3.89
N PRO A 153 -17.94 3.54 3.87
CA PRO A 153 -18.86 4.12 2.87
C PRO A 153 -18.91 5.66 2.87
N THR A 154 -18.47 6.30 3.96
CA THR A 154 -18.41 7.76 4.11
C THR A 154 -17.22 8.42 3.40
N ILE A 155 -16.27 7.63 2.88
CA ILE A 155 -15.12 8.16 2.14
C ILE A 155 -15.59 8.84 0.86
N ARG A 156 -15.06 10.04 0.63
CA ARG A 156 -15.41 10.90 -0.50
C ARG A 156 -14.54 10.60 -1.72
N ASP A 157 -15.11 10.73 -2.92
CA ASP A 157 -14.37 10.47 -4.15
C ASP A 157 -13.29 11.54 -4.40
N GLU A 158 -13.56 12.77 -3.95
CA GLU A 158 -12.66 13.91 -4.04
C GLU A 158 -11.34 13.66 -3.29
N THR A 159 -11.37 12.89 -2.20
CA THR A 159 -10.19 12.54 -1.39
C THR A 159 -9.10 11.85 -2.20
N PHE A 160 -9.45 11.10 -3.26
CA PHE A 160 -8.47 10.41 -4.11
C PHE A 160 -7.72 11.36 -5.06
N PHE A 161 -8.23 12.57 -5.29
CA PHE A 161 -7.57 13.61 -6.09
C PHE A 161 -6.69 14.54 -5.24
N GLU A 162 -6.81 14.48 -3.92
CA GLU A 162 -5.98 15.24 -2.99
C GLU A 162 -4.54 14.70 -2.91
N PRO A 163 -3.59 15.46 -2.32
CA PRO A 163 -2.20 15.03 -2.18
C PRO A 163 -1.98 13.66 -1.53
N CYS A 164 -2.89 13.21 -0.65
CA CYS A 164 -2.82 11.88 -0.04
C CYS A 164 -3.15 10.73 -1.00
N GLY A 165 -3.94 10.99 -2.04
CA GLY A 165 -4.38 10.03 -3.04
C GLY A 165 -3.41 10.00 -4.22
N MET A 166 -3.80 10.66 -5.30
CA MET A 166 -3.11 10.62 -6.58
C MET A 166 -1.65 11.06 -6.50
N ALA A 167 -1.34 12.17 -5.81
CA ALA A 167 0.03 12.68 -5.74
C ALA A 167 0.97 11.72 -4.99
N ASP A 168 0.55 11.21 -3.82
CA ASP A 168 1.34 10.25 -3.05
C ASP A 168 1.51 8.92 -3.80
N LEU A 169 0.47 8.47 -4.51
CA LEU A 169 0.55 7.30 -5.39
C LEU A 169 1.61 7.49 -6.48
N ILE A 170 1.53 8.57 -7.26
CA ILE A 170 2.47 8.87 -8.35
C ILE A 170 3.90 8.96 -7.80
N ALA A 171 4.14 9.77 -6.77
CA ALA A 171 5.47 9.95 -6.19
C ALA A 171 6.06 8.61 -5.71
N THR A 172 5.23 7.71 -5.19
CA THR A 172 5.68 6.40 -4.69
C THR A 172 5.96 5.41 -5.82
N CYS A 173 5.16 5.42 -6.88
CA CYS A 173 5.35 4.57 -8.05
C CYS A 173 6.58 4.96 -8.90
N TYR A 174 7.10 6.18 -8.74
CA TYR A 174 8.33 6.62 -9.40
C TYR A 174 9.56 6.64 -8.47
N GLY A 175 9.41 7.08 -7.22
CA GLY A 175 10.54 7.30 -6.30
C GLY A 175 10.52 6.48 -5.01
N GLY A 176 9.51 5.65 -4.81
CA GLY A 176 9.29 4.93 -3.55
C GLY A 176 10.18 3.70 -3.38
N ARG A 177 10.44 3.34 -2.12
CA ARG A 177 11.17 2.13 -1.72
C ARG A 177 10.47 0.85 -2.18
N ASN A 178 9.13 0.81 -2.16
CA ASN A 178 8.35 -0.34 -2.64
C ASN A 178 8.62 -0.61 -4.12
N ARG A 179 8.59 0.43 -4.95
CA ARG A 179 8.93 0.34 -6.37
C ARG A 179 10.37 -0.12 -6.59
N LEU A 180 11.34 0.47 -5.87
CA LEU A 180 12.76 0.10 -5.96
C LEU A 180 13.00 -1.39 -5.66
N VAL A 181 12.45 -1.89 -4.55
CA VAL A 181 12.65 -3.28 -4.15
C VAL A 181 11.92 -4.24 -5.10
N ALA A 182 10.70 -3.92 -5.53
CA ALA A 182 9.95 -4.74 -6.49
C ALA A 182 10.61 -4.80 -7.88
N GLU A 183 11.25 -3.70 -8.32
CA GLU A 183 12.06 -3.69 -9.54
C GLU A 183 13.26 -4.65 -9.41
N ALA A 184 14.01 -4.55 -8.30
CA ALA A 184 15.16 -5.42 -8.06
C ALA A 184 14.75 -6.90 -7.95
N PHE A 185 13.63 -7.18 -7.26
CA PHE A 185 13.02 -8.50 -7.16
C PHE A 185 12.75 -9.11 -8.53
N THR A 186 12.12 -8.32 -9.40
CA THR A 186 11.75 -8.75 -10.74
C THR A 186 12.99 -8.96 -11.61
N LYS A 187 13.96 -8.03 -11.60
CA LYS A 187 15.21 -8.19 -12.35
C LYS A 187 15.99 -9.42 -11.93
N ALA A 188 16.06 -9.69 -10.63
CA ALA A 188 16.70 -10.88 -10.08
C ALA A 188 16.02 -12.18 -10.56
N ALA A 189 14.67 -12.21 -10.53
CA ALA A 189 13.89 -13.33 -11.06
C ALA A 189 14.11 -13.54 -12.57
N MET A 190 14.09 -12.47 -13.37
CA MET A 190 14.32 -12.52 -14.82
C MET A 190 15.74 -12.95 -15.20
N ALA A 191 16.73 -12.65 -14.34
CA ALA A 191 18.12 -13.07 -14.51
C ALA A 191 18.38 -14.53 -14.05
N GLY A 192 17.35 -15.26 -13.59
CA GLY A 192 17.50 -16.63 -13.08
C GLY A 192 18.15 -16.71 -11.70
N ALA A 193 18.22 -15.59 -10.96
CA ALA A 193 18.80 -15.50 -9.63
C ALA A 193 17.79 -14.88 -8.64
N PRO A 194 16.62 -15.52 -8.41
CA PRO A 194 15.56 -14.94 -7.58
C PRO A 194 16.03 -14.66 -6.16
N LYS A 195 15.61 -13.50 -5.62
CA LYS A 195 15.86 -13.08 -4.24
C LYS A 195 14.53 -12.87 -3.53
N SER A 196 14.49 -13.09 -2.22
CA SER A 196 13.30 -12.76 -1.41
C SER A 196 13.18 -11.26 -1.19
N PHE A 197 11.97 -10.78 -0.90
CA PHE A 197 11.75 -9.39 -0.48
C PHE A 197 12.52 -9.03 0.78
N ASP A 198 12.68 -9.97 1.73
CA ASP A 198 13.45 -9.74 2.96
C ASP A 198 14.94 -9.52 2.68
N ALA A 199 15.53 -10.32 1.78
CA ALA A 199 16.92 -10.16 1.37
C ALA A 199 17.14 -8.80 0.70
N LEU A 200 16.24 -8.41 -0.20
CA LEU A 200 16.31 -7.12 -0.88
C LEU A 200 15.99 -5.93 0.03
N GLU A 201 15.12 -6.09 1.03
CA GLU A 201 14.92 -5.09 2.09
C GLU A 201 16.24 -4.84 2.82
N ALA A 202 16.91 -5.91 3.27
CA ALA A 202 18.17 -5.80 4.00
C ALA A 202 19.28 -5.17 3.13
N GLU A 203 19.36 -5.54 1.85
CA GLU A 203 20.38 -5.07 0.91
C GLU A 203 20.16 -3.60 0.48
N LEU A 204 18.91 -3.19 0.22
CA LEU A 204 18.63 -1.92 -0.44
C LEU A 204 18.14 -0.82 0.49
N LEU A 205 17.58 -1.16 1.66
CA LEU A 205 16.85 -0.19 2.49
C LEU A 205 17.62 0.29 3.73
N ASN A 206 18.83 -0.21 3.99
CA ASN A 206 19.69 0.23 5.09
C ASN A 206 18.96 0.32 6.45
N GLY A 207 18.22 -0.73 6.80
CA GLY A 207 17.43 -0.81 8.04
C GLY A 207 16.04 -0.16 7.98
N GLN A 208 15.67 0.49 6.89
CA GLN A 208 14.29 0.96 6.68
C GLN A 208 13.37 -0.20 6.27
N LYS A 209 12.09 -0.11 6.65
CA LYS A 209 11.10 -1.17 6.43
C LYS A 209 10.28 -1.00 5.14
N LEU A 210 10.02 -2.12 4.48
CA LEU A 210 9.21 -2.28 3.27
C LEU A 210 7.75 -2.54 3.65
N GLN A 211 6.93 -1.50 3.63
CA GLN A 211 5.53 -1.61 4.07
C GLN A 211 4.61 -2.29 3.04
N GLY A 212 4.91 -2.21 1.73
CA GLY A 212 4.01 -2.69 0.68
C GLY A 212 3.72 -4.17 0.74
N VAL A 213 4.70 -5.01 1.09
CA VAL A 213 4.53 -6.46 1.23
C VAL A 213 3.59 -6.79 2.39
N LEU A 214 3.80 -6.15 3.54
CA LEU A 214 2.94 -6.30 4.71
C LEU A 214 1.51 -5.86 4.40
N THR A 215 1.33 -4.67 3.80
CA THR A 215 0.01 -4.17 3.42
C THR A 215 -0.67 -5.05 2.37
N SER A 216 0.08 -5.63 1.43
CA SER A 216 -0.47 -6.57 0.44
C SER A 216 -1.02 -7.82 1.10
N ASN A 217 -0.28 -8.42 2.04
CA ASN A 217 -0.76 -9.59 2.79
C ASN A 217 -2.00 -9.25 3.63
N GLU A 218 -1.97 -8.10 4.30
CA GLU A 218 -3.08 -7.60 5.09
C GLU A 218 -4.36 -7.37 4.26
N VAL A 219 -4.24 -6.75 3.09
CA VAL A 219 -5.36 -6.59 2.16
C VAL A 219 -5.84 -7.95 1.68
N GLN A 220 -4.95 -8.88 1.33
CA GLN A 220 -5.35 -10.20 0.86
C GLN A 220 -6.16 -10.99 1.88
N GLU A 221 -5.81 -10.90 3.17
CA GLU A 221 -6.59 -11.54 4.24
C GLU A 221 -8.03 -11.04 4.25
N ILE A 222 -8.24 -9.72 4.06
CA ILE A 222 -9.58 -9.12 3.98
C ILE A 222 -10.30 -9.58 2.71
N LEU A 223 -9.60 -9.59 1.57
CA LEU A 223 -10.18 -10.00 0.30
C LEU A 223 -10.67 -11.45 0.36
N LYS A 224 -9.85 -12.36 0.88
CA LYS A 224 -10.21 -13.77 1.08
C LYS A 224 -11.38 -13.93 2.04
N ALA A 225 -11.35 -13.25 3.18
CA ALA A 225 -12.40 -13.36 4.19
C ALA A 225 -13.77 -12.83 3.72
N ARG A 226 -13.78 -11.98 2.69
CA ARG A 226 -15.00 -11.36 2.14
C ARG A 226 -15.38 -11.86 0.75
N ASP A 227 -14.64 -12.81 0.20
CA ASP A 227 -14.80 -13.30 -1.18
C ASP A 227 -14.72 -12.17 -2.22
N TRP A 228 -13.75 -11.27 -2.04
CA TRP A 228 -13.55 -10.09 -2.87
C TRP A 228 -12.35 -10.21 -3.82
N GLU A 229 -11.65 -11.34 -3.86
CA GLU A 229 -10.39 -11.45 -4.62
C GLU A 229 -10.55 -11.07 -6.11
N ALA A 230 -11.67 -11.47 -6.73
CA ALA A 230 -11.99 -11.16 -8.13
C ALA A 230 -12.38 -9.70 -8.38
N ASP A 231 -12.89 -8.99 -7.36
CA ASP A 231 -13.24 -7.56 -7.46
C ASP A 231 -12.00 -6.65 -7.44
N TYR A 232 -10.88 -7.16 -6.93
CA TYR A 232 -9.62 -6.44 -6.77
C TYR A 232 -8.45 -7.16 -7.47
N PRO A 233 -8.53 -7.31 -8.81
CA PRO A 233 -7.63 -8.19 -9.54
C PRO A 233 -6.15 -7.75 -9.47
N LEU A 234 -5.86 -6.45 -9.44
CA LEU A 234 -4.49 -5.97 -9.30
C LEU A 234 -3.94 -6.25 -7.89
N PHE A 235 -4.70 -5.94 -6.83
CA PHE A 235 -4.27 -6.23 -5.46
C PHE A 235 -4.04 -7.73 -5.25
N THR A 236 -4.97 -8.56 -5.72
CA THR A 236 -4.85 -10.03 -5.68
C THR A 236 -3.62 -10.51 -6.44
N THR A 237 -3.39 -10.01 -7.66
CA THR A 237 -2.22 -10.39 -8.47
C THR A 237 -0.91 -9.97 -7.78
N VAL A 238 -0.84 -8.76 -7.23
CA VAL A 238 0.34 -8.31 -6.47
C VAL A 238 0.62 -9.25 -5.30
N ASN A 239 -0.40 -9.65 -4.55
CA ASN A 239 -0.21 -10.58 -3.44
C ASN A 239 0.26 -11.97 -3.92
N ARG A 240 -0.28 -12.47 -5.03
CA ARG A 240 0.14 -13.75 -5.63
C ARG A 240 1.61 -13.70 -6.08
N ILE A 241 2.08 -12.56 -6.59
CA ILE A 241 3.51 -12.37 -6.91
C ILE A 241 4.35 -12.34 -5.63
N VAL A 242 3.92 -11.56 -4.63
CA VAL A 242 4.62 -11.40 -3.34
C VAL A 242 4.76 -12.73 -2.58
N SER A 243 3.73 -13.59 -2.63
CA SER A 243 3.73 -14.92 -2.02
C SER A 243 4.45 -15.98 -2.85
N GLY A 244 4.87 -15.67 -4.08
CA GLY A 244 5.51 -16.61 -4.99
C GLY A 244 4.56 -17.58 -5.68
N ALA A 245 3.24 -17.36 -5.61
CA ALA A 245 2.25 -18.17 -6.29
C ALA A 245 2.28 -18.00 -7.82
N VAL A 246 2.66 -16.82 -8.31
CA VAL A 246 2.81 -16.51 -9.74
C VAL A 246 4.10 -15.69 -9.98
N PRO A 247 4.70 -15.74 -11.18
CA PRO A 247 5.90 -14.96 -11.49
C PRO A 247 5.57 -13.46 -11.61
N PRO A 248 6.57 -12.55 -11.49
CA PRO A 248 6.37 -11.11 -11.66
C PRO A 248 5.73 -10.70 -13.00
N SER A 249 5.95 -11.49 -14.06
CA SER A 249 5.35 -11.27 -15.37
C SER A 249 3.82 -11.34 -15.35
N ALA A 250 3.22 -11.99 -14.35
CA ALA A 250 1.76 -12.04 -14.17
C ALA A 250 1.14 -10.64 -13.98
N VAL A 251 1.92 -9.62 -13.62
CA VAL A 251 1.44 -8.24 -13.48
C VAL A 251 0.87 -7.67 -14.79
N THR A 252 1.21 -8.23 -15.96
CA THR A 252 0.64 -7.77 -17.25
C THR A 252 -0.74 -8.34 -17.54
N ASP A 253 -1.13 -9.40 -16.83
CA ASP A 253 -2.40 -10.10 -16.99
C ASP A 253 -3.17 -10.16 -15.67
N PHE A 254 -3.08 -9.07 -14.89
CA PHE A 254 -3.65 -9.00 -13.54
C PHE A 254 -5.16 -9.23 -13.52
N MET A 255 -5.88 -8.93 -14.61
CA MET A 255 -7.32 -9.16 -14.71
C MET A 255 -7.64 -10.66 -14.65
N THR A 256 -6.94 -11.47 -15.44
CA THR A 256 -7.13 -12.92 -15.48
C THR A 256 -6.59 -13.54 -14.19
N VAL A 257 -5.33 -13.24 -13.87
CA VAL A 257 -4.63 -13.81 -12.72
C VAL A 257 -5.30 -13.46 -11.39
N GLY A 258 -5.87 -12.25 -11.27
CA GLY A 258 -6.57 -11.82 -10.06
C GLY A 258 -7.96 -12.43 -9.89
N SER A 259 -8.62 -12.80 -10.99
CA SER A 259 -10.00 -13.31 -10.99
C SER A 259 -10.09 -14.83 -10.89
N GLU A 260 -9.02 -15.56 -11.23
CA GLU A 260 -9.00 -17.02 -11.14
C GLU A 260 -9.02 -17.48 -9.68
N PRO A 261 -9.90 -18.44 -9.30
CA PRO A 261 -9.86 -19.08 -7.99
C PRO A 261 -8.48 -19.70 -7.77
N GLN A 262 -7.84 -19.43 -6.63
CA GLN A 262 -6.68 -20.22 -6.26
C GLN A 262 -7.18 -21.61 -5.86
N GLU A 263 -6.87 -22.63 -6.65
CA GLU A 263 -6.91 -24.00 -6.12
C GLU A 263 -5.99 -24.02 -4.90
N GLY A 264 -6.55 -24.33 -3.72
CA GLY A 264 -5.74 -24.63 -2.55
C GLY A 264 -4.77 -25.77 -2.88
N PRO A 265 -3.77 -26.07 -2.03
CA PRO A 265 -3.05 -27.32 -2.19
C PRO A 265 -4.10 -28.43 -2.32
N ALA A 266 -4.05 -29.20 -3.42
CA ALA A 266 -4.99 -30.28 -3.65
C ALA A 266 -4.99 -31.13 -2.38
N VAL A 267 -6.11 -31.23 -1.68
CA VAL A 267 -6.21 -32.08 -0.50
C VAL A 267 -6.94 -33.34 -0.92
N ASP A 268 -6.48 -34.49 -0.45
CA ASP A 268 -7.23 -35.72 -0.64
C ASP A 268 -8.55 -35.68 0.15
N ALA A 269 -9.38 -36.72 0.03
CA ALA A 269 -10.64 -36.84 0.75
C ALA A 269 -10.49 -36.79 2.30
N ASN A 270 -9.26 -36.81 2.82
CA ASN A 270 -8.92 -36.76 4.24
C ASN A 270 -8.26 -35.42 4.64
N GLY A 271 -8.17 -34.44 3.76
CA GLY A 271 -7.58 -33.13 4.06
C GLY A 271 -6.04 -33.12 4.03
N ILE A 272 -5.39 -34.14 3.47
CA ILE A 272 -3.92 -34.22 3.38
C ILE A 272 -3.45 -33.56 2.08
N PRO A 273 -2.45 -32.64 2.12
CA PRO A 273 -1.89 -32.03 0.92
C PRO A 273 -1.32 -33.07 -0.05
N VAL A 274 -1.80 -33.05 -1.29
CA VAL A 274 -1.40 -33.87 -2.42
C VAL A 274 -0.37 -33.09 -3.24
N ALA A 275 0.74 -33.73 -3.57
CA ALA A 275 1.77 -33.12 -4.41
C ALA A 275 1.20 -32.72 -5.78
N PRO A 276 1.61 -31.57 -6.35
CA PRO A 276 1.10 -31.12 -7.64
C PRO A 276 1.40 -32.17 -8.72
N ALA A 277 0.37 -32.57 -9.46
CA ALA A 277 0.53 -33.48 -10.58
C ALA A 277 1.50 -32.85 -11.60
N LYS A 278 2.55 -33.60 -11.99
CA LYS A 278 3.45 -33.18 -13.08
C LYS A 278 2.60 -32.89 -14.31
N LYS A 279 2.50 -31.60 -14.71
CA LYS A 279 1.84 -31.21 -15.96
C LYS A 279 2.47 -32.04 -17.09
N ARG A 280 1.66 -32.90 -17.72
CA ARG A 280 2.08 -33.64 -18.91
C ARG A 280 2.44 -32.61 -19.98
N THR A 281 3.68 -32.66 -20.47
CA THR A 281 4.10 -31.92 -21.66
C THR A 281 3.20 -32.33 -22.84
N PRO A 282 2.58 -31.38 -23.55
CA PRO A 282 1.84 -31.71 -24.76
C PRO A 282 2.79 -32.27 -25.82
N PRO A 283 2.36 -33.25 -26.64
CA PRO A 283 3.21 -33.82 -27.67
C PRO A 283 3.57 -32.74 -28.70
N LEU A 284 4.86 -32.69 -29.04
CA LEU A 284 5.39 -31.89 -30.15
C LEU A 284 4.63 -32.26 -31.42
N LEU A 285 3.90 -31.30 -31.99
CA LEU A 285 3.38 -31.40 -33.35
C LEU A 285 4.58 -31.53 -34.30
N SER A 286 4.73 -32.70 -34.90
CA SER A 286 5.69 -32.93 -35.98
C SER A 286 5.27 -32.12 -37.20
N SER A 287 6.16 -31.27 -37.68
CA SER A 287 6.04 -30.55 -38.95
C SER A 287 6.13 -31.52 -40.12
N THR A 288 5.09 -31.57 -40.94
CA THR A 288 5.11 -31.94 -42.36
C THR A 288 4.14 -31.05 -43.11
#